data_AF-A0A4R9P8T1-F1
#
_entry.id   AF-A0A4R9P8T1-F1
#
_cell.length_a   1.000
_cell.length_b   1.000
_cell.length_c   1.000
_cell.angle_alpha   90.00
_cell.angle_beta   90.00
_cell.angle_gamma   90.00
#
_symmetry.space_group_name_H-M   'P 1'
#
loop_
_entity.id
_entity.type
_entity.pdbx_description
1 polymer ?
#
loop_
_entity_poly.entity_id
_entity_poly.type
_entity_poly.pdbx_seq_one_letter_code
_entity_poly.pdbx_strand_id
1 'polypeptide(L)' 'MKNVLFVCSQNRLRSPTAEQVFSKRRDIEVESAGTNHDADNPLTHELVTWA' A
#
# COMPACT_ATOMS: atom_id res chain seq x y z
N MET A 1 -10.25 13.39 -3.00
CA MET A 1 -9.01 12.62 -3.24
C MET A 1 -9.38 11.15 -3.09
N LYS A 2 -8.78 10.26 -3.88
CA LYS A 2 -9.03 8.82 -3.77
C LYS A 2 -7.84 8.14 -3.11
N ASN A 3 -8.11 7.27 -2.15
CA ASN A 3 -7.08 6.53 -1.44
C ASN A 3 -6.82 5.23 -2.20
N VAL A 4 -5.55 4.85 -2.35
CA VAL A 4 -5.14 3.67 -3.11
C VAL A 4 -4.12 2.89 -2.30
N LEU A 5 -4.50 1.67 -1.92
CA LEU A 5 -3.62 0.75 -1.20
C LEU A 5 -3.03 -0.28 -2.16
N PHE A 6 -1.70 -0.26 -2.34
CA PHE A 6 -1.00 -1.28 -3.11
C PHE A 6 -0.68 -2.50 -2.24
N VAL A 7 -1.07 -3.69 -2.69
CA VAL A 7 -0.89 -4.92 -1.90
C VAL A 7 0.00 -5.92 -2.63
N CYS A 8 0.97 -6.51 -1.93
CA CYS A 8 1.70 -7.70 -2.38
C CYS A 8 1.86 -8.70 -1.21
N SER A 9 2.75 -9.69 -1.31
CA SER A 9 2.91 -10.70 -0.24
C SER A 9 3.64 -10.15 1.00
N GLN A 10 4.87 -9.63 0.84
CA GLN A 10 5.73 -9.19 1.96
C GLN A 10 5.83 -7.68 2.15
N ASN A 11 5.29 -6.86 1.24
CA ASN A 11 5.51 -5.41 1.23
C ASN A 11 6.99 -4.97 1.20
N ARG A 12 7.84 -5.67 0.44
CA ARG A 12 9.28 -5.34 0.34
C ARG A 12 9.71 -4.76 -1.00
N LEU A 13 9.07 -5.18 -2.10
CA LEU A 13 9.48 -4.84 -3.46
C LEU A 13 8.33 -4.22 -4.25
N ARG A 14 7.37 -5.04 -4.67
CA ARG A 14 6.31 -4.66 -5.62
C ARG A 14 5.41 -3.53 -5.10
N SER A 15 4.80 -3.71 -3.93
CA SER A 15 3.86 -2.71 -3.41
C SER A 15 4.53 -1.42 -2.91
N PRO A 16 5.69 -1.43 -2.23
CA PRO A 16 6.42 -0.19 -1.91
C PRO A 16 6.93 0.56 -3.15
N THR A 17 7.33 -0.17 -4.21
CA THR A 17 7.73 0.48 -5.47
C THR A 17 6.55 1.20 -6.11
N ALA A 18 5.36 0.59 -6.10
CA ALA A 18 4.15 1.24 -6.60
C ALA A 18 3.82 2.49 -5.78
N GLU A 19 3.84 2.41 -4.45
CA GLU A 19 3.64 3.56 -3.57
C GLU A 19 4.60 4.72 -3.93
N GLN A 20 5.90 4.46 -4.04
CA GLN A 20 6.89 5.48 -4.42
C GLN A 20 6.65 6.08 -5.80
N VAL A 21 6.32 5.25 -6.80
CA VAL A 21 6.04 5.70 -8.18
C VAL A 21 4.80 6.59 -8.23
N PHE A 22 3.75 6.23 -7.48
CA PHE A 22 2.46 6.93 -7.51
C PHE A 22 2.36 8.08 -6.48
N SER A 23 3.26 8.17 -5.50
CA SER A 23 3.29 9.20 -4.44
C SER A 23 3.28 10.66 -4.95
N LYS A 24 3.72 10.90 -6.18
CA LYS A 24 3.78 12.24 -6.77
C LYS A 24 2.49 12.70 -7.45
N ARG A 25 1.50 11.81 -7.58
CA ARG A 25 0.21 12.15 -8.16
C ARG A 25 -0.59 12.99 -7.19
N ARG A 26 -1.14 14.10 -7.67
CA ARG A 26 -1.93 15.04 -6.86
C ARG A 26 -3.41 14.66 -6.72
N ASP A 27 -3.85 13.65 -7.46
CA ASP A 27 -5.25 13.22 -7.50
C ASP A 27 -5.56 12.03 -6.57
N ILE A 28 -4.53 11.39 -6.01
CA ILE A 28 -4.63 10.23 -5.13
C ILE A 28 -3.72 10.33 -3.91
N GLU A 29 -4.11 9.68 -2.83
CA GLU A 29 -3.25 9.34 -1.70
C GLU A 29 -2.92 7.85 -1.78
N VAL A 30 -1.69 7.48 -1.46
CA VAL A 30 -1.20 6.10 -1.65
C VAL A 30 -0.52 5.57 -0.41
N GLU A 31 -0.75 4.30 -0.13
CA GLU A 31 0.00 3.51 0.84
C GLU A 31 0.24 2.09 0.29
N SER A 32 1.05 1.29 0.96
CA SER A 32 1.27 -0.11 0.59
C SER A 32 1.29 -1.08 1.77
N ALA A 33 0.85 -2.31 1.53
CA ALA A 33 0.79 -3.38 2.53
C ALA A 33 1.11 -4.76 1.97
N GLY A 34 1.22 -5.75 2.87
CA GLY A 34 1.58 -7.14 2.59
C GLY A 34 0.59 -8.13 3.20
N THR A 35 0.21 -9.18 2.47
CA THR A 35 -0.76 -10.18 2.95
C THR A 35 -0.18 -11.24 3.88
N ASN A 36 1.13 -11.42 3.90
CA ASN A 36 1.76 -12.43 4.74
C ASN A 36 1.81 -11.98 6.21
N HIS A 37 1.79 -12.95 7.14
CA HIS A 37 2.00 -12.68 8.56
C HIS A 37 3.37 -12.04 8.88
N ASP A 38 4.37 -12.27 8.04
CA ASP A 38 5.74 -11.76 8.17
C ASP A 38 6.03 -10.59 7.21
N ALA A 39 4.99 -9.92 6.70
CA ALA A 39 5.17 -8.74 5.85
C ALA A 39 5.79 -7.56 6.63
N ASP A 40 6.60 -6.76 5.94
CA ASP A 40 7.26 -5.58 6.51
C ASP A 40 6.21 -4.52 6.97
N ASN A 41 5.11 -4.38 6.21
CA ASN A 41 3.88 -3.69 6.62
C ASN A 41 2.66 -4.60 6.39
N PRO A 42 2.14 -5.31 7.41
CA PRO A 42 1.01 -6.22 7.27
C PRO A 42 -0.30 -5.51 6.87
N LEU A 43 -1.10 -6.16 6.03
CA LEU A 43 -2.43 -5.69 5.66
C LEU A 43 -3.38 -5.77 6.85
N THR A 44 -4.01 -4.64 7.19
CA THR A 44 -4.98 -4.53 8.30
C THR A 44 -6.35 -4.11 7.80
N HIS A 45 -7.38 -4.34 8.62
CA HIS A 45 -8.74 -3.85 8.33
C HIS A 45 -8.80 -2.32 8.26
N GLU A 46 -7.97 -1.63 9.03
CA GLU A 46 -7.87 -0.17 9.02
C GLU A 46 -7.33 0.34 7.68
N LEU A 47 -6.28 -0.28 7.14
CA LEU A 47 -5.75 0.05 5.81
C LEU A 47 -6.77 -0.17 4.71
N VAL A 48 -7.57 -1.25 4.80
CA VAL A 48 -8.65 -1.52 3.85
C VAL A 48 -9.79 -0.51 3.98
N THR A 49 -10.11 -0.06 5.20
CA THR A 49 -11.15 0.95 5.44
C THR A 49 -10.72 2.34 4.99
N TRP A 50 -9.42 2.63 5.11
CA TRP A 50 -8.82 3.89 4.66
C TRP A 50 -8.82 4.03 3.13
N ALA A 51 -8.70 2.92 2.39
CA ALA A 51 -8.64 2.88 0.92
C ALA A 51 -10.04 2.86 0.27
#